data_AF-A0A9E4FZK5-F1
#
_entry.id   AF-A0A9E4FZK5-F1
#
_cell.length_a   1.000
_cell.length_b   1.000
_cell.length_c   1.000
_cell.angle_alpha   90.00
_cell.angle_beta   90.00
_cell.angle_gamma   90.00
#
_symmetry.space_group_name_H-M   'P 1'
#
loop_
_entity.id
_entity.type
_entity.pdbx_description
1 polymer ?
#
loop_
_entity_poly.entity_id
_entity_poly.type
_entity_poly.pdbx_seq_one_letter_code
_entity_poly.pdbx_strand_id
1 'polypeptide(L)'
;FDKIDFPITMKNMFTSGFLKRCQMPLVFESDEETIKAALFDAFRSDPSQCADARVVRIKNTLALEQLWVSANIAAELNGKDKIEVSDDEAMLVFAAGGMLM
;
A
#
# COMPACT_ATOMS: atom_id res chain seq x y z
N PHE A 1 26.25 6.06 2.42
CA PHE A 1 25.21 5.08 2.77
C PHE A 1 25.79 3.87 3.50
N ASP A 2 27.09 3.61 3.36
CA ASP A 2 27.76 2.37 3.83
C ASP A 2 27.93 2.24 5.35
N LYS A 3 27.51 3.25 6.12
CA LYS A 3 27.52 3.23 7.60
C LYS A 3 26.16 2.88 8.20
N ILE A 4 25.11 2.74 7.37
CA ILE A 4 23.75 2.44 7.81
C ILE A 4 23.54 0.94 7.70
N ASP A 5 23.26 0.28 8.83
CA ASP A 5 22.70 -1.06 8.82
C ASP A 5 21.19 -0.97 8.57
N PHE A 6 20.80 -1.12 7.30
CA PHE A 6 19.38 -1.02 6.89
C PHE A 6 18.49 -2.08 7.54
N PRO A 7 18.88 -3.38 7.58
CA PRO A 7 18.08 -4.39 8.27
C PRO A 7 17.80 -4.05 9.74
N ILE A 8 18.81 -3.62 10.51
CA ILE A 8 18.62 -3.22 11.91
C ILE A 8 17.76 -1.97 12.01
N THR A 9 18.03 -0.97 11.16
CA THR A 9 17.28 0.30 11.16
C THR A 9 15.80 0.06 10.89
N MET A 10 15.46 -0.65 9.81
CA MET A 10 14.08 -0.94 9.44
C MET A 10 13.38 -1.76 10.52
N LYS A 11 14.03 -2.79 11.07
CA LYS A 11 13.47 -3.59 12.17
C LYS A 11 13.09 -2.73 13.36
N ASN A 12 14.00 -1.87 13.82
CA ASN A 12 13.75 -0.99 14.96
C ASN A 12 12.64 0.03 14.67
N MET A 13 12.53 0.52 13.43
CA MET A 13 11.44 1.41 13.04
C MET A 13 10.08 0.69 13.11
N PHE A 14 9.99 -0.52 12.58
CA PHE A 14 8.78 -1.32 12.70
C PHE A 14 8.50 -1.69 14.16
N THR A 15 9.47 -2.02 15.00
CA THR A 15 9.20 -2.31 16.42
C THR A 15 8.70 -1.08 17.18
N SER A 16 9.30 0.10 16.94
CA SER A 16 8.90 1.34 17.61
C SER A 16 7.55 1.91 17.14
N GLY A 17 7.15 1.60 15.90
CA GLY A 17 5.94 2.15 15.28
C GLY A 17 6.06 3.60 14.85
N PHE A 18 7.27 4.13 14.77
CA PHE A 18 7.49 5.53 14.40
C PHE A 18 8.32 5.66 13.12
N LEU A 19 7.75 5.19 11.99
CA LEU A 19 8.42 5.15 10.69
C LEU A 19 8.93 6.51 10.21
N LYS A 20 8.26 7.62 10.56
CA LYS A 20 8.68 8.99 10.23
C LYS A 20 10.10 9.31 10.69
N ARG A 21 10.59 8.66 11.75
CA ARG A 21 11.95 8.87 12.28
C ARG A 21 13.04 8.23 11.41
N CYS A 22 12.67 7.35 10.48
CA CYS A 22 13.59 6.76 9.53
C CYS A 22 14.24 7.82 8.62
N GLN A 23 13.51 8.88 8.27
CA GLN A 23 13.95 9.96 7.37
C GLN A 23 14.48 9.46 6.01
N MET A 24 14.08 8.24 5.62
CA MET A 24 14.48 7.57 4.38
C MET A 24 13.28 6.78 3.83
N PRO A 25 13.21 6.54 2.52
CA PRO A 25 12.29 5.56 1.96
C PRO A 25 12.53 4.17 2.56
N LEU A 26 11.45 3.44 2.83
CA LEU A 26 11.52 2.03 3.21
C LEU A 26 11.50 1.19 1.93
N VAL A 27 12.50 0.34 1.76
CA VAL A 27 12.69 -0.49 0.56
C VAL A 27 12.64 -1.96 0.98
N PHE A 28 11.86 -2.74 0.25
CA PHE A 28 11.69 -4.18 0.47
C PHE A 28 12.09 -4.95 -0.79
N GLU A 29 12.23 -6.26 -0.67
CA GLU A 29 12.69 -7.11 -1.78
C GLU A 29 11.59 -7.33 -2.83
N SER A 30 10.31 -7.18 -2.44
CA SER A 30 9.17 -7.37 -3.34
C SER A 30 8.03 -6.37 -3.08
N ASP A 31 7.14 -6.22 -4.06
CA ASP A 31 5.93 -5.41 -3.94
C ASP A 31 4.99 -6.00 -2.87
N GLU A 32 4.92 -7.33 -2.81
CA GLU A 32 4.12 -8.05 -1.82
C GLU A 32 4.56 -7.71 -0.39
N GLU A 33 5.86 -7.76 -0.10
CA GLU A 33 6.40 -7.36 1.20
C GLU A 33 6.14 -5.88 1.49
N THR A 34 6.32 -5.02 0.48
CA THR A 34 6.08 -3.58 0.61
C THR A 34 4.62 -3.30 1.01
N ILE A 35 3.66 -3.91 0.32
CA ILE A 35 2.22 -3.70 0.58
C ILE A 35 1.83 -4.30 1.93
N LYS A 36 2.30 -5.51 2.26
CA LYS A 36 2.04 -6.12 3.58
C LYS A 36 2.59 -5.28 4.72
N ALA A 37 3.80 -4.74 4.59
CA ALA A 37 4.42 -3.89 5.60
C ALA A 37 3.65 -2.57 5.77
N ALA A 38 3.17 -1.96 4.67
CA ALA A 38 2.36 -0.77 4.71
C ALA A 38 1.00 -1.00 5.39
N LEU A 39 0.32 -2.09 5.05
CA LEU A 39 -0.95 -2.47 5.70
C LEU A 39 -0.76 -2.81 7.18
N PHE A 40 0.27 -3.58 7.51
CA PHE A 40 0.60 -3.90 8.91
C PHE A 40 0.83 -2.63 9.73
N ASP A 41 1.57 -1.66 9.21
CA ASP A 41 1.82 -0.42 9.94
C ASP A 41 0.55 0.43 10.09
N ALA A 42 -0.22 0.59 9.00
CA ALA A 42 -1.45 1.37 8.98
C ALA A 42 -2.52 0.84 9.96
N PHE A 43 -2.62 -0.48 10.12
CA PHE A 43 -3.60 -1.15 10.98
C PHE A 43 -3.00 -1.75 12.24
N ARG A 44 -1.81 -1.31 12.63
CA ARG A 44 -1.08 -1.89 13.76
C ARG A 44 -1.88 -1.88 15.07
N SER A 45 -2.63 -0.81 15.33
CA SER A 45 -3.43 -0.67 16.56
C SER A 45 -4.63 -1.61 16.59
N ASP A 46 -5.16 -1.98 15.42
CA ASP A 46 -6.30 -2.88 15.29
C ASP A 46 -6.25 -3.63 13.95
N PRO A 47 -5.57 -4.80 13.90
CA PRO A 47 -5.43 -5.58 12.68
C PRO A 47 -6.77 -6.08 12.12
N SER A 48 -7.84 -6.13 12.92
CA SER A 48 -9.15 -6.59 12.46
C SER A 48 -9.75 -5.66 11.39
N GLN A 49 -9.37 -4.37 11.41
CA GLN A 49 -9.82 -3.37 10.44
C GLN A 49 -9.04 -3.42 9.12
N CYS A 50 -7.99 -4.24 9.02
CA CYS A 50 -7.20 -4.35 7.78
C CYS A 50 -8.05 -4.88 6.60
N ALA A 51 -9.12 -5.65 6.88
CA ALA A 51 -10.05 -6.10 5.85
C ALA A 51 -10.81 -4.94 5.18
N ASP A 52 -11.03 -3.84 5.92
CA ASP A 52 -11.68 -2.62 5.44
C ASP A 52 -10.68 -1.57 4.94
N ALA A 53 -9.45 -1.99 4.63
CA ALA A 53 -8.40 -1.10 4.16
C ALA A 53 -8.85 -0.30 2.93
N ARG A 54 -8.66 1.01 3.00
CA ARG A 54 -8.94 1.94 1.91
C ARG A 54 -7.70 2.09 1.07
N VAL A 55 -7.68 1.48 -0.11
CA VAL A 55 -6.50 1.40 -0.98
C VAL A 55 -6.79 2.05 -2.32
N VAL A 56 -5.84 2.86 -2.81
CA VAL A 56 -5.84 3.41 -4.17
C VAL A 56 -4.52 3.05 -4.82
N ARG A 57 -4.57 2.43 -6.00
CA ARG A 57 -3.40 2.11 -6.82
C ARG A 57 -3.43 2.95 -8.08
N ILE A 58 -2.41 3.79 -8.23
CA ILE A 58 -2.15 4.54 -9.44
C ILE A 58 -1.08 3.83 -10.26
N LYS A 59 -1.22 3.81 -11.58
CA LYS A 59 -0.21 3.22 -12.47
C LYS A 59 1.10 3.99 -12.41
N ASN A 60 1.01 5.32 -12.48
CA ASN A 60 2.10 6.27 -12.32
C ASN A 60 1.52 7.70 -12.30
N THR A 61 2.36 8.68 -11.99
CA THR A 61 1.98 10.10 -11.89
C THR A 61 1.64 10.75 -13.23
N LEU A 62 1.90 10.09 -14.37
CA LEU A 62 1.52 10.59 -15.70
C LEU A 62 0.13 10.11 -16.15
N ALA A 63 -0.46 9.14 -15.44
CA ALA A 63 -1.76 8.55 -15.75
C ALA A 63 -2.66 8.56 -14.52
N LEU A 64 -3.20 9.73 -14.18
CA LEU A 64 -4.08 9.96 -13.02
C LEU A 64 -5.57 9.95 -13.37
N GLU A 65 -5.92 9.72 -14.63
CA GLU A 65 -7.32 9.67 -15.09
C GLU A 65 -7.98 8.33 -14.75
N GLN A 66 -7.20 7.26 -14.62
CA GLN A 66 -7.67 5.91 -14.31
C GLN A 66 -6.89 5.36 -13.11
N LEU A 67 -7.63 4.92 -12.10
CA LEU A 67 -7.11 4.46 -10.82
C LEU A 67 -7.82 3.16 -10.45
N TRP A 68 -7.10 2.26 -9.78
CA TRP A 68 -7.73 1.14 -9.08
C TRP A 68 -8.03 1.57 -7.64
N VAL A 69 -9.21 1.21 -7.13
CA VAL A 69 -9.60 1.50 -5.76
C VAL A 69 -10.15 0.24 -5.08
N SER A 70 -10.05 0.16 -3.76
CA SER A 70 -10.68 -0.90 -2.99
C SER A 70 -12.21 -0.83 -3.10
N ALA A 71 -12.89 -1.99 -2.96
CA ALA A 71 -14.34 -2.10 -3.16
C ALA A 71 -15.16 -1.14 -2.27
N ASN A 72 -14.71 -0.91 -1.03
CA ASN A 72 -15.35 0.07 -0.13
C ASN A 72 -15.27 1.51 -0.66
N ILE A 73 -14.16 1.90 -1.31
CA ILE A 73 -14.03 3.20 -1.97
C ILE A 73 -14.91 3.23 -3.22
N ALA A 74 -14.89 2.18 -4.05
CA ALA A 74 -15.72 2.11 -5.26
C ALA A 74 -17.21 2.33 -4.93
N ALA A 75 -17.72 1.67 -3.88
CA ALA A 75 -19.09 1.84 -3.42
C ALA A 75 -19.42 3.28 -2.99
N GLU A 76 -18.47 3.98 -2.35
CA GLU A 76 -18.64 5.39 -1.95
C GLU A 76 -18.53 6.39 -3.11
N LEU A 77 -17.82 6.04 -4.17
CA LEU A 77 -17.64 6.89 -5.35
C LEU A 77 -18.79 6.72 -6.35
N ASN A 78 -19.54 5.62 -6.26
CA ASN A 78 -20.66 5.36 -7.15
C ASN A 78 -21.69 6.50 -7.07
N GLY A 79 -22.03 7.09 -8.23
CA GLY A 79 -22.96 8.20 -8.34
C GLY A 79 -22.41 9.57 -7.95
N LYS A 80 -21.10 9.72 -7.70
CA LYS A 80 -20.49 11.05 -7.52
C LYS A 80 -20.28 11.76 -8.85
N ASP A 81 -20.61 13.04 -8.90
CA ASP A 81 -20.35 13.88 -10.06
C ASP A 81 -18.85 13.89 -10.39
N LYS A 82 -18.53 13.69 -11.68
CA LYS A 82 -17.16 13.69 -12.27
C LYS A 82 -16.32 12.44 -12.00
N ILE A 83 -16.87 11.38 -11.44
CA ILE A 83 -16.17 10.10 -11.26
C ILE A 83 -16.99 9.01 -11.94
N GLU A 84 -16.35 8.28 -12.84
CA GLU A 84 -16.90 7.08 -13.46
C GLU A 84 -16.28 5.86 -12.77
N VAL A 85 -17.12 4.99 -12.22
CA VAL A 85 -16.68 3.71 -11.63
C VAL A 85 -16.90 2.63 -12.70
N SER A 86 -15.81 2.01 -13.17
CA SER A 86 -15.86 0.88 -14.09
C SER A 86 -16.41 -0.38 -13.40
N ASP A 87 -16.99 -1.29 -14.19
CA ASP A 87 -17.37 -2.64 -13.75
C ASP A 87 -16.14 -3.58 -13.68
N ASP A 88 -14.94 -3.10 -14.02
CA ASP A 88 -13.71 -3.89 -13.96
C ASP A 88 -13.31 -4.20 -12.51
N GLU A 89 -13.28 -5.49 -12.17
CA GLU A 89 -12.84 -5.99 -10.87
C GLU A 89 -11.64 -6.91 -11.02
N ALA A 90 -10.63 -6.71 -10.18
CA ALA A 90 -9.45 -7.57 -10.13
C ALA A 90 -8.99 -7.76 -8.69
N MET A 91 -8.64 -9.00 -8.36
CA MET A 91 -7.92 -9.28 -7.12
C MET A 91 -6.50 -8.73 -7.22
N LEU A 92 -5.98 -8.24 -6.10
CA LEU A 92 -4.57 -7.89 -5.98
C LEU A 92 -3.75 -9.18 -5.98
N VAL A 93 -3.08 -9.48 -7.09
CA VAL A 93 -2.31 -10.71 -7.27
C VAL A 93 -0.84 -10.42 -7.52
N PHE A 94 0.01 -11.30 -7.01
CA PHE A 94 1.45 -11.21 -7.13
C PHE A 94 1.98 -12.36 -7.99
N ALA A 95 2.90 -12.05 -8.89
CA ALA A 95 3.65 -13.03 -9.66
C ALA A 95 4.68 -13.77 -8.79
N ALA A 96 5.35 -14.76 -9.36
CA ALA A 96 6.49 -15.40 -8.73
C ALA A 96 7.57 -14.36 -8.37
N GLY A 97 8.04 -14.38 -7.12
CA GLY A 97 8.96 -13.37 -6.59
C GLY A 97 8.28 -12.14 -5.97
N GLY A 98 6.95 -12.12 -5.86
CA GLY A 98 6.22 -11.08 -5.12
C GLY A 98 6.02 -9.76 -5.88
N MET A 99 6.19 -9.77 -7.21
CA MET A 99 5.92 -8.59 -8.06
C MET A 99 4.42 -8.43 -8.29
N LEU A 100 3.91 -7.21 -8.19
CA LEU A 100 2.49 -6.92 -8.38
C LEU A 100 2.12 -6.98 -9.87
N MET A 101 1.04 -7.71 -10.21
CA MET A 101 0.53 -7.80 -11.60
C MET A 101 -0.48 -6.71 -11.94
#